data_AF-A0A918HDM3-F1
#
_entry.id   AF-A0A918HDM3-F1
#
_cell.length_a   1.000
_cell.length_b   1.000
_cell.length_c   1.000
_cell.angle_alpha   90.00
_cell.angle_beta   90.00
_cell.angle_gamma   90.00
#
_symmetry.space_group_name_H-M   'P 1'
#
loop_
_entity.id
_entity.type
_entity.pdbx_description
1 polymer ?
#
loop_
_entity_poly.entity_id
_entity_poly.type
_entity_poly.pdbx_seq_one_letter_code
_entity_poly.pdbx_strand_id
1 'polypeptide(L)'
;MPPAGTPSDSAPNLTATPFDPYISRTGTRLTTVYATSWTYAPDPPHDDGPPGEDPGGGEERSGGRDEAAARPSTLLNLGRLAAAYDRHADHLPRVLRRERLDPAGFAARRWSATGRGAPTVATLWQFTAPSGQILLALTLDLAVPLLDSIPLLEDLYYADVAFGGSTLEQLATTRVGAAGGSTSSPVLLPERHQLVFQASPTPADVPPPDTAQRIIYRADLPVRPELGSLCTPDELNRRPTTSGALGPYVSLLTGHQDYVENAAFLSAVQAVASAARLREIRVLAETYVRRFRTRPDGDARPHERRTLLERITSAQAHLELELGYSVEIPADLATLIPSLRPTSYHSALYEAMGLTERAAAVSQTLQRLGNATAAELTSVESAEQRAADRRRVRTVVAVTFVTTVTATLGLLFAFFGINAAEVDERRSMFDVAYTPVYGLITTVIVLGFVLYAVLQAVDRVALRRGAAPGPVWHGTHRLLASELGTALLDGPLVPVPQPRTSVVGPAADPAAGPAGSVTPP
;
A
#
# COMPACT_ATOMS: atom_id res chain seq x y z
N MET A 1 -26.80 16.08 59.58
CA MET A 1 -26.11 14.90 60.15
C MET A 1 -26.43 13.70 59.27
N PRO A 2 -25.46 13.17 58.48
CA PRO A 2 -25.63 11.89 57.80
C PRO A 2 -25.13 10.76 58.72
N PRO A 3 -25.69 9.54 58.65
CA PRO A 3 -25.05 8.40 59.28
C PRO A 3 -23.97 7.80 58.37
N ALA A 4 -22.86 7.52 59.04
CA ALA A 4 -21.64 6.83 58.65
C ALA A 4 -21.83 5.51 57.86
N GLY A 5 -20.83 5.18 57.03
CA GLY A 5 -20.77 3.95 56.26
C GLY A 5 -20.24 2.73 57.01
N THR A 6 -20.06 1.63 56.27
CA THR A 6 -19.01 0.61 56.47
C THR A 6 -18.95 -0.32 55.24
N PRO A 7 -17.79 -0.98 55.00
CA PRO A 7 -17.35 -1.56 53.73
C PRO A 7 -17.60 -3.08 53.62
N SER A 8 -17.54 -3.66 52.42
CA SER A 8 -17.23 -5.08 52.21
C SER A 8 -16.90 -5.40 50.75
N ASP A 9 -15.68 -5.89 50.53
CA ASP A 9 -15.28 -6.74 49.41
C ASP A 9 -16.19 -7.98 49.27
N SER A 10 -16.44 -8.44 48.05
CA SER A 10 -16.27 -9.84 47.59
C SER A 10 -16.99 -10.15 46.25
N ALA A 11 -16.19 -10.62 45.28
CA ALA A 11 -16.51 -11.35 44.04
C ALA A 11 -17.34 -10.66 42.91
N PRO A 12 -16.87 -10.72 41.63
CA PRO A 12 -17.64 -10.21 40.50
C PRO A 12 -18.68 -11.27 40.09
N ASN A 13 -19.94 -11.07 40.50
CA ASN A 13 -21.04 -11.80 39.90
C ASN A 13 -21.22 -11.36 38.44
N LEU A 14 -21.07 -12.31 37.52
CA LEU A 14 -21.42 -12.28 36.10
C LEU A 14 -22.95 -12.17 35.91
N THR A 15 -23.53 -11.10 36.43
CA THR A 15 -24.88 -10.67 36.06
C THR A 15 -24.73 -9.32 35.37
N ALA A 16 -24.62 -9.37 34.04
CA ALA A 16 -24.64 -8.20 33.18
C ALA A 16 -25.90 -7.39 33.50
N THR A 17 -25.72 -6.26 34.19
CA THR A 17 -26.71 -5.20 34.17
C THR A 17 -26.99 -4.85 32.71
N PRO A 18 -28.25 -4.62 32.30
CA PRO A 18 -28.53 -4.21 30.93
C PRO A 18 -27.70 -2.95 30.63
N PHE A 19 -26.83 -3.04 29.63
CA PHE A 19 -25.94 -1.95 29.21
C PHE A 19 -26.76 -0.68 28.96
N ASP A 20 -26.55 0.35 29.76
CA ASP A 20 -27.26 1.62 29.60
C ASP A 20 -26.64 2.42 28.42
N PRO A 21 -27.41 2.65 27.33
CA PRO A 21 -26.92 3.37 26.16
C PRO A 21 -26.73 4.88 26.39
N TYR A 22 -27.11 5.40 27.56
CA TYR A 22 -26.98 6.80 27.95
C TYR A 22 -25.82 7.09 28.89
N ILE A 23 -25.02 6.08 29.25
CA ILE A 23 -23.78 6.32 30.01
C ILE A 23 -22.88 7.24 29.18
N SER A 24 -22.62 8.40 29.77
CA SER A 24 -21.56 9.31 29.37
C SER A 24 -20.44 9.19 30.38
N ARG A 25 -19.21 9.11 29.90
CA ARG A 25 -18.03 9.17 30.74
C ARG A 25 -17.90 10.48 31.52
N THR A 26 -17.08 10.43 32.58
CA THR A 26 -16.92 11.53 33.55
C THR A 26 -15.53 12.20 33.51
N GLY A 27 -14.60 11.72 32.69
CA GLY A 27 -13.22 12.23 32.63
C GLY A 27 -12.68 12.38 31.20
N THR A 28 -11.35 12.48 31.05
CA THR A 28 -10.66 12.52 29.75
C THR A 28 -10.10 11.13 29.43
N ARG A 29 -10.27 10.64 28.20
CA ARG A 29 -9.69 9.37 27.74
C ARG A 29 -8.90 9.61 26.49
N LEU A 30 -7.65 9.16 26.50
CA LEU A 30 -6.82 9.13 25.33
C LEU A 30 -6.78 7.70 24.82
N THR A 31 -7.02 7.49 23.54
CA THR A 31 -6.80 6.19 22.90
C THR A 31 -5.92 6.38 21.70
N THR A 32 -4.74 5.76 21.69
CA THR A 32 -3.87 5.79 20.50
C THR A 32 -3.89 4.43 19.83
N VAL A 33 -4.22 4.41 18.55
CA VAL A 33 -4.17 3.23 17.68
C VAL A 33 -2.87 3.25 16.89
N TYR A 34 -2.18 2.12 16.86
CA TYR A 34 -0.93 1.90 16.14
C TYR A 34 -1.10 0.75 15.14
N ALA A 35 -0.71 0.97 13.89
CA ALA A 35 -0.52 -0.13 12.95
C ALA A 35 0.76 -0.90 13.31
N THR A 36 0.76 -2.21 13.04
CA THR A 36 1.94 -3.06 13.24
C THR A 36 2.44 -3.65 11.93
N SER A 37 3.64 -4.19 11.88
CA SER A 37 4.13 -4.95 10.72
C SER A 37 3.56 -6.37 10.64
N TRP A 38 2.77 -6.80 11.64
CA TRP A 38 2.25 -8.16 11.71
C TRP A 38 0.92 -8.33 10.97
N THR A 39 0.78 -9.50 10.36
CA THR A 39 -0.45 -9.99 9.76
C THR A 39 -0.92 -11.25 10.47
N TYR A 40 -2.21 -11.36 10.66
CA TYR A 40 -2.91 -12.53 11.15
C TYR A 40 -3.29 -13.38 9.95
N ALA A 41 -2.62 -14.52 9.76
CA ALA A 41 -3.11 -15.58 8.90
C ALA A 41 -3.97 -16.49 9.80
N PRO A 42 -5.29 -16.59 9.59
CA PRO A 42 -6.04 -17.68 10.22
C PRO A 42 -5.45 -18.99 9.70
N ASP A 43 -5.23 -19.98 10.59
CA ASP A 43 -4.84 -21.32 10.15
C ASP A 43 -5.81 -21.79 9.05
N PRO A 44 -5.31 -22.42 7.97
CA PRO A 44 -6.21 -23.00 6.98
C PRO A 44 -7.15 -23.98 7.70
N PRO A 45 -8.46 -23.98 7.39
CA PRO A 45 -9.34 -24.99 7.93
C PRO A 45 -8.72 -26.35 7.62
N HIS A 46 -8.51 -27.17 8.65
CA HIS A 46 -8.12 -28.55 8.46
C HIS A 46 -9.08 -29.16 7.44
N ASP A 47 -8.51 -29.71 6.37
CA ASP A 47 -9.22 -30.53 5.40
C ASP A 47 -9.75 -31.73 6.18
N ASP A 48 -10.98 -31.62 6.70
CA ASP A 48 -11.72 -32.74 7.26
C ASP A 48 -11.90 -33.71 6.09
N GLY A 49 -10.98 -34.67 6.01
CA GLY A 49 -11.03 -35.75 5.03
C GLY A 49 -12.39 -36.43 5.03
N PRO A 50 -12.74 -37.13 3.93
CA PRO A 50 -14.05 -37.76 3.80
C PRO A 50 -14.34 -38.68 4.99
N PRO A 51 -15.62 -38.79 5.42
CA PRO A 51 -16.00 -39.46 6.65
C PRO A 51 -15.62 -40.95 6.55
N GLY A 52 -14.52 -41.31 7.20
CA GLY A 52 -13.98 -42.66 7.24
C GLY A 52 -13.68 -43.03 8.68
N GLU A 53 -14.58 -43.83 9.25
CA GLU A 53 -14.44 -44.79 10.34
C GLU A 53 -13.40 -44.48 11.44
N ASP A 54 -13.94 -44.11 12.61
CA ASP A 54 -13.32 -44.28 13.93
C ASP A 54 -12.74 -45.71 14.07
N PRO A 55 -11.54 -45.86 14.64
CA PRO A 55 -11.55 -46.11 16.08
C PRO A 55 -10.34 -45.56 16.85
N GLY A 56 -10.63 -44.91 17.98
CA GLY A 56 -10.06 -45.29 19.27
C GLY A 56 -8.78 -44.60 19.75
N GLY A 57 -8.96 -43.70 20.71
CA GLY A 57 -8.16 -43.65 21.95
C GLY A 57 -6.74 -43.06 21.85
N GLY A 58 -6.59 -41.80 22.25
CA GLY A 58 -5.28 -41.21 22.52
C GLY A 58 -5.36 -39.77 23.01
N GLU A 59 -5.33 -39.61 24.34
CA GLU A 59 -4.89 -38.43 25.10
C GLU A 59 -5.43 -37.04 24.68
N GLU A 60 -6.36 -36.53 25.50
CA GLU A 60 -6.72 -35.12 25.55
C GLU A 60 -5.50 -34.23 25.85
N ARG A 61 -4.78 -33.84 24.80
CA ARG A 61 -4.04 -32.57 24.79
C ARG A 61 -5.07 -31.44 24.71
N SER A 62 -5.66 -31.12 25.86
CA SER A 62 -6.39 -29.86 26.07
C SER A 62 -5.39 -28.71 26.11
N GLY A 63 -4.92 -28.28 24.95
CA GLY A 63 -4.05 -27.13 24.78
C GLY A 63 -4.21 -26.54 23.39
N GLY A 64 -4.96 -25.44 23.28
CA GLY A 64 -4.93 -24.55 22.12
C GLY A 64 -6.06 -24.69 21.09
N ARG A 65 -7.31 -24.99 21.49
CA ARG A 65 -8.46 -24.68 20.63
C ARG A 65 -8.85 -23.21 20.81
N ASP A 66 -8.83 -22.47 19.71
CA ASP A 66 -9.66 -21.28 19.46
C ASP A 66 -9.83 -20.31 20.65
N GLU A 67 -8.87 -19.42 20.89
CA GLU A 67 -9.26 -18.05 21.26
C GLU A 67 -9.86 -17.41 20.01
N ALA A 68 -11.06 -17.87 19.62
CA ALA A 68 -11.85 -17.26 18.57
C ALA A 68 -12.03 -15.78 18.93
N ALA A 69 -11.47 -14.89 18.11
CA ALA A 69 -11.54 -13.44 18.29
C ALA A 69 -12.92 -13.03 18.83
N ALA A 70 -12.97 -12.49 20.04
CA ALA A 70 -14.22 -12.22 20.72
C ALA A 70 -15.04 -11.20 19.92
N ARG A 71 -16.36 -11.42 19.85
CA ARG A 71 -17.27 -10.49 19.16
C ARG A 71 -17.11 -9.08 19.75
N PRO A 72 -17.03 -8.01 18.93
CA PRO A 72 -16.79 -6.66 19.43
C PRO A 72 -17.75 -6.22 20.54
N SER A 73 -19.03 -6.63 20.45
CA SER A 73 -20.07 -6.30 21.45
C SER A 73 -19.83 -6.90 22.83
N THR A 74 -19.00 -7.94 22.95
CA THR A 74 -18.68 -8.58 24.23
C THR A 74 -17.64 -7.80 25.04
N LEU A 75 -16.80 -7.02 24.36
CA LEU A 75 -15.68 -6.31 24.96
C LEU A 75 -15.86 -4.78 24.95
N LEU A 76 -16.66 -4.26 24.03
CA LEU A 76 -16.97 -2.84 23.89
C LEU A 76 -18.47 -2.60 24.06
N ASN A 77 -18.82 -1.52 24.77
CA ASN A 77 -20.22 -1.09 24.87
C ASN A 77 -20.65 -0.44 23.56
N LEU A 78 -21.28 -1.22 22.68
CA LEU A 78 -21.80 -0.74 21.39
C LEU A 78 -23.30 -0.40 21.46
N GLY A 79 -23.92 -0.53 22.63
CA GLY A 79 -25.34 -0.24 22.86
C GLY A 79 -26.24 -0.82 21.76
N ARG A 80 -27.08 0.04 21.17
CA ARG A 80 -27.99 -0.34 20.07
C ARG A 80 -27.30 -0.81 18.77
N LEU A 81 -26.00 -0.56 18.62
CA LEU A 81 -25.23 -0.94 17.42
C LEU A 81 -24.60 -2.33 17.54
N ALA A 82 -24.61 -2.95 18.72
CA ALA A 82 -24.00 -4.25 18.98
C ALA A 82 -24.39 -5.31 17.94
N ALA A 83 -25.69 -5.46 17.68
CA ALA A 83 -26.19 -6.45 16.72
C ALA A 83 -25.71 -6.20 15.27
N ALA A 84 -25.50 -4.94 14.87
CA ALA A 84 -24.98 -4.62 13.54
C ALA A 84 -23.48 -4.93 13.45
N TYR A 85 -22.69 -4.55 14.46
CA TYR A 85 -21.26 -4.87 14.52
C TYR A 85 -21.01 -6.37 14.55
N ASP A 86 -21.81 -7.13 15.31
CA ASP A 86 -21.67 -8.58 15.39
C ASP A 86 -22.04 -9.28 14.08
N ARG A 87 -23.08 -8.79 13.38
CA ARG A 87 -23.49 -9.33 12.08
C ARG A 87 -22.41 -9.12 11.00
N HIS A 88 -21.72 -7.99 11.05
CA HIS A 88 -20.71 -7.60 10.07
C HIS A 88 -19.28 -7.78 10.59
N ALA A 89 -19.07 -8.70 11.55
CA ALA A 89 -17.78 -8.89 12.19
C ALA A 89 -16.67 -9.31 11.21
N ASP A 90 -16.99 -9.93 10.06
CA ASP A 90 -16.00 -10.26 9.02
C ASP A 90 -15.49 -9.02 8.25
N HIS A 91 -16.26 -7.93 8.25
CA HIS A 91 -15.95 -6.70 7.53
C HIS A 91 -15.52 -5.55 8.45
N LEU A 92 -15.43 -5.80 9.76
CA LEU A 92 -15.08 -4.81 10.77
C LEU A 92 -13.93 -5.33 11.66
N PRO A 93 -13.16 -4.43 12.30
CA PRO A 93 -12.10 -4.84 13.20
C PRO A 93 -12.62 -5.73 14.33
N ARG A 94 -11.91 -6.83 14.59
CA ARG A 94 -12.18 -7.74 15.70
C ARG A 94 -11.17 -7.55 16.80
N VAL A 95 -11.62 -7.65 18.04
CA VAL A 95 -10.73 -7.63 19.20
C VAL A 95 -10.16 -9.03 19.38
N LEU A 96 -8.85 -9.17 19.25
CA LEU A 96 -8.14 -10.41 19.55
C LEU A 96 -7.92 -10.54 21.05
N ARG A 97 -7.48 -9.45 21.69
CA ARG A 97 -7.09 -9.46 23.10
C ARG A 97 -7.33 -8.10 23.75
N ARG A 98 -7.68 -8.13 25.03
CA ARG A 98 -7.81 -6.95 25.91
C ARG A 98 -7.07 -7.24 27.21
N GLU A 99 -6.20 -6.34 27.60
CA GLU A 99 -5.42 -6.47 28.84
C GLU A 99 -5.39 -5.16 29.61
N ARG A 100 -5.61 -5.24 30.92
CA ARG A 100 -5.46 -4.08 31.81
C ARG A 100 -4.02 -4.00 32.28
N LEU A 101 -3.38 -2.85 32.05
CA LEU A 101 -2.01 -2.59 32.48
C LEU A 101 -2.02 -1.92 33.85
N ASP A 102 -0.99 -2.18 34.66
CA ASP A 102 -0.81 -1.51 35.95
C ASP A 102 -0.37 -0.05 35.73
N PRO A 103 -1.20 0.94 36.10
CA PRO A 103 -0.84 2.35 35.93
C PRO A 103 0.33 2.78 36.84
N ALA A 104 0.59 2.10 37.95
CA ALA A 104 1.70 2.46 38.83
C ALA A 104 3.07 2.28 38.16
N GLY A 105 3.17 1.36 37.20
CA GLY A 105 4.35 1.15 36.37
C GLY A 105 4.45 2.06 35.15
N PHE A 106 3.54 3.02 34.97
CA PHE A 106 3.52 3.90 33.80
C PHE A 106 4.68 4.91 33.83
N ALA A 107 5.41 4.98 32.72
CA ALA A 107 6.44 5.99 32.51
C ALA A 107 6.33 6.57 31.10
N ALA A 108 6.46 7.89 31.01
CA ALA A 108 6.46 8.63 29.76
C ALA A 108 7.39 9.85 29.88
N ARG A 109 8.05 10.26 28.79
CA ARG A 109 9.14 11.24 28.85
C ARG A 109 8.66 12.65 29.16
N ARG A 110 7.78 13.22 28.32
CA ARG A 110 7.29 14.59 28.45
C ARG A 110 6.24 14.70 29.54
N TRP A 111 5.37 13.69 29.67
CA TRP A 111 4.34 13.65 30.71
C TRP A 111 4.95 13.69 32.11
N SER A 112 5.95 12.85 32.40
CA SER A 112 6.59 12.83 33.73
C SER A 112 7.21 14.18 34.10
N ALA A 113 7.73 14.93 33.11
CA ALA A 113 8.31 16.25 33.34
C ALA A 113 7.29 17.31 33.81
N THR A 114 6.00 17.10 33.57
CA THR A 114 4.93 18.00 34.02
C THR A 114 4.58 17.84 35.51
N GLY A 115 5.13 16.82 36.19
CA GLY A 115 4.80 16.50 37.58
C GLY A 115 3.39 15.93 37.78
N ARG A 116 2.69 15.56 36.70
CA ARG A 116 1.36 14.94 36.75
C ARG A 116 1.46 13.47 37.15
N GLY A 117 0.43 12.97 37.85
CA GLY A 117 0.35 11.57 38.26
C GLY A 117 0.18 10.59 37.10
N ALA A 118 0.30 9.30 37.41
CA ALA A 118 0.00 8.21 36.47
C ALA A 118 -1.47 8.24 35.99
N PRO A 119 -1.78 7.65 34.82
CA PRO A 119 -3.16 7.47 34.39
C PRO A 119 -3.98 6.67 35.43
N THR A 120 -5.29 6.90 35.49
CA THR A 120 -6.15 6.18 36.43
C THR A 120 -6.45 4.75 35.95
N VAL A 121 -6.54 4.58 34.64
CA VAL A 121 -6.73 3.28 33.99
C VAL A 121 -5.87 3.23 32.75
N ALA A 122 -5.21 2.09 32.52
CA ALA A 122 -4.50 1.78 31.29
C ALA A 122 -4.98 0.44 30.74
N THR A 123 -5.37 0.40 29.46
CA THR A 123 -5.82 -0.82 28.78
C THR A 123 -5.09 -0.93 27.44
N LEU A 124 -4.47 -2.08 27.21
CA LEU A 124 -3.89 -2.48 25.94
C LEU A 124 -4.88 -3.36 25.19
N TRP A 125 -5.08 -3.05 23.92
CA TRP A 125 -5.95 -3.77 23.03
C TRP A 125 -5.15 -4.28 21.84
N GLN A 126 -5.51 -5.47 21.37
CA GLN A 126 -5.04 -6.02 20.12
C GLN A 126 -6.24 -6.28 19.22
N PHE A 127 -6.17 -5.79 17.99
CA PHE A 127 -7.19 -5.97 16.97
C PHE A 127 -6.62 -6.69 15.76
N THR A 128 -7.51 -7.34 15.01
CA THR A 128 -7.27 -7.72 13.63
C THR A 128 -8.26 -7.00 12.75
N ALA A 129 -7.78 -6.38 11.67
CA ALA A 129 -8.63 -5.80 10.64
C ALA A 129 -9.10 -6.89 9.65
N PRO A 130 -10.13 -6.63 8.84
CA PRO A 130 -10.57 -7.57 7.79
C PRO A 130 -9.48 -7.99 6.81
N SER A 131 -8.47 -7.13 6.60
CA SER A 131 -7.27 -7.39 5.80
C SER A 131 -6.26 -8.34 6.46
N GLY A 132 -6.55 -8.85 7.66
CA GLY A 132 -5.61 -9.61 8.49
C GLY A 132 -4.56 -8.74 9.18
N GLN A 133 -4.52 -7.42 8.93
CA GLN A 133 -3.58 -6.52 9.61
C GLN A 133 -3.81 -6.52 11.13
N ILE A 134 -2.76 -6.77 11.92
CA ILE A 134 -2.82 -6.64 13.38
C ILE A 134 -2.60 -5.19 13.79
N LEU A 135 -3.41 -4.69 14.71
CA LEU A 135 -3.29 -3.35 15.30
C LEU A 135 -3.22 -3.43 16.81
N LEU A 136 -2.57 -2.43 17.40
CA LEU A 136 -2.55 -2.23 18.84
C LEU A 136 -3.25 -0.93 19.17
N ALA A 137 -3.96 -0.89 20.29
CA ALA A 137 -4.43 0.36 20.83
C ALA A 137 -4.13 0.46 22.32
N LEU A 138 -3.71 1.64 22.76
CA LEU A 138 -3.50 1.96 24.16
C LEU A 138 -4.52 3.00 24.59
N THR A 139 -5.39 2.62 25.53
CA THR A 139 -6.39 3.50 26.14
C THR A 139 -5.97 3.89 27.54
N LEU A 140 -5.89 5.20 27.80
CA LEU A 140 -5.54 5.81 29.08
C LEU A 140 -6.68 6.71 29.56
N ASP A 141 -7.18 6.48 30.78
CA ASP A 141 -8.11 7.40 31.46
C ASP A 141 -7.32 8.37 32.35
N LEU A 142 -7.64 9.66 32.24
CA LEU A 142 -6.92 10.74 32.92
C LEU A 142 -7.88 11.63 33.71
N ALA A 143 -7.42 12.04 34.89
CA ALA A 143 -8.05 13.04 35.74
C ALA A 143 -7.36 14.41 35.61
N VAL A 144 -7.20 14.91 34.38
CA VAL A 144 -6.60 16.22 34.10
C VAL A 144 -7.44 17.04 33.12
N PRO A 145 -7.33 18.39 33.15
CA PRO A 145 -7.85 19.26 32.09
C PRO A 145 -7.35 18.86 30.70
N LEU A 146 -8.17 19.14 29.69
CA LEU A 146 -7.93 18.72 28.31
C LEU A 146 -6.55 19.19 27.77
N LEU A 147 -6.22 20.48 27.90
CA LEU A 147 -4.96 21.04 27.39
C LEU A 147 -3.72 20.44 28.08
N ASP A 148 -3.86 20.06 29.35
CA ASP A 148 -2.77 19.44 30.10
C ASP A 148 -2.40 18.06 29.57
N SER A 149 -3.25 17.45 28.74
CA SER A 149 -2.99 16.15 28.12
C SER A 149 -2.04 16.20 26.92
N ILE A 150 -1.71 17.39 26.39
CA ILE A 150 -0.88 17.56 25.19
C ILE A 150 0.50 16.87 25.29
N PRO A 151 1.28 17.00 26.39
CA PRO A 151 2.56 16.32 26.51
C PRO A 151 2.44 14.79 26.41
N LEU A 152 1.36 14.22 26.94
CA LEU A 152 1.09 12.79 26.84
C LEU A 152 0.63 12.40 25.43
N LEU A 153 -0.13 13.24 24.73
CA LEU A 153 -0.45 13.02 23.32
C LEU A 153 0.83 12.96 22.46
N GLU A 154 1.84 13.78 22.74
CA GLU A 154 3.13 13.66 22.06
C GLU A 154 3.87 12.36 22.40
N ASP A 155 3.97 12.01 23.68
CA ASP A 155 4.65 10.76 24.09
C ASP A 155 3.95 9.53 23.48
N LEU A 156 2.61 9.49 23.49
CA LEU A 156 1.84 8.45 22.82
C LEU A 156 2.03 8.48 21.31
N TYR A 157 2.11 9.66 20.70
CA TYR A 157 2.34 9.78 19.26
C TYR A 157 3.68 9.19 18.88
N TYR A 158 4.74 9.34 19.66
CA TYR A 158 6.04 8.72 19.38
C TYR A 158 6.19 7.28 19.92
N ALA A 159 5.19 6.76 20.64
CA ALA A 159 5.27 5.52 21.40
C ALA A 159 6.38 5.54 22.48
N ASP A 160 6.71 6.72 23.00
CA ASP A 160 7.67 6.98 24.08
C ASP A 160 7.03 6.70 25.46
N VAL A 161 6.36 5.55 25.60
CA VAL A 161 5.67 5.13 26.81
C VAL A 161 6.07 3.71 27.20
N ALA A 162 6.16 3.47 28.50
CA ALA A 162 6.51 2.19 29.08
C ALA A 162 5.60 1.83 30.25
N PHE A 163 5.42 0.52 30.46
CA PHE A 163 4.74 -0.03 31.62
C PHE A 163 5.63 -1.08 32.27
N GLY A 164 5.95 -0.91 33.55
CA GLY A 164 6.82 -1.83 34.29
C GLY A 164 8.22 -1.96 33.66
N GLY A 165 8.73 -0.87 33.07
CA GLY A 165 10.02 -0.85 32.37
C GLY A 165 10.03 -1.45 30.96
N SER A 166 8.91 -2.04 30.49
CA SER A 166 8.79 -2.56 29.13
C SER A 166 8.16 -1.52 28.20
N THR A 167 8.73 -1.32 27.02
CA THR A 167 8.16 -0.44 25.99
C THR A 167 6.89 -1.05 25.38
N LEU A 168 6.06 -0.22 24.73
CA LEU A 168 4.87 -0.71 24.05
C LEU A 168 5.18 -1.79 22.99
N GLU A 169 6.30 -1.65 22.27
CA GLU A 169 6.75 -2.63 21.28
C GLU A 169 7.14 -3.97 21.91
N GLN A 170 7.84 -3.94 23.05
CA GLN A 170 8.21 -5.14 23.79
C GLN A 170 6.98 -5.85 24.33
N LEU A 171 6.04 -5.08 24.90
CA LEU A 171 4.76 -5.60 25.39
C LEU A 171 3.95 -6.25 24.27
N ALA A 172 3.92 -5.65 23.09
CA ALA A 172 3.27 -6.22 21.93
C ALA A 172 3.93 -7.52 21.48
N THR A 173 5.26 -7.52 21.34
CA THR A 173 6.03 -8.65 20.76
C THR A 173 5.91 -9.89 21.62
N THR A 174 5.94 -9.71 22.95
CA THR A 174 5.77 -10.81 23.91
C THR A 174 4.39 -11.47 23.82
N ARG A 175 3.38 -10.73 23.36
CA ARG A 175 1.96 -11.14 23.41
C ARG A 175 1.43 -11.72 22.10
N VAL A 176 1.94 -11.32 20.95
CA VAL A 176 1.50 -11.85 19.66
C VAL A 176 2.00 -13.28 19.43
N GLY A 177 3.01 -13.72 20.19
CA GLY A 177 3.68 -15.00 19.96
C GLY A 177 4.49 -14.89 18.67
N ALA A 178 5.81 -15.01 18.74
CA ALA A 178 6.67 -14.85 17.58
C ALA A 178 6.48 -16.02 16.58
N ALA A 179 5.42 -15.96 15.77
CA ALA A 179 5.26 -16.73 14.55
C ALA A 179 5.46 -15.77 13.37
N GLY A 180 6.72 -15.51 12.99
CA GLY A 180 7.04 -15.00 11.64
C GLY A 180 7.75 -13.64 11.52
N GLY A 181 8.05 -12.92 12.60
CA GLY A 181 8.72 -11.61 12.51
C GLY A 181 10.26 -11.69 12.62
N SER A 182 10.99 -11.33 11.55
CA SER A 182 12.43 -11.04 11.62
C SER A 182 12.71 -9.96 12.67
N THR A 183 13.64 -10.21 13.59
CA THR A 183 14.03 -9.35 14.74
C THR A 183 14.69 -8.01 14.37
N SER A 184 14.57 -7.55 13.12
CA SER A 184 15.34 -6.42 12.56
C SER A 184 14.50 -5.23 12.09
N SER A 185 13.17 -5.31 12.09
CA SER A 185 12.28 -4.21 11.68
C SER A 185 11.42 -3.71 12.84
N PRO A 186 11.15 -2.39 12.92
CA PRO A 186 10.26 -1.86 13.94
C PRO A 186 8.88 -2.52 13.82
N VAL A 187 8.35 -2.93 14.97
CA VAL A 187 7.05 -3.60 15.05
C VAL A 187 5.93 -2.60 14.77
N LEU A 188 6.06 -1.37 15.26
CA LEU A 188 5.07 -0.32 15.03
C LEU A 188 5.36 0.43 13.74
N LEU A 189 4.33 0.54 12.91
CA LEU A 189 4.37 1.33 11.68
C LEU A 189 4.12 2.81 11.98
N PRO A 190 4.49 3.73 11.07
CA PRO A 190 4.28 5.15 11.29
C PRO A 190 2.79 5.54 11.37
N GLU A 191 1.90 4.77 10.73
CA GLU A 191 0.47 4.98 10.73
C GLU A 191 -0.13 4.79 12.12
N ARG A 192 -0.66 5.91 12.65
CA ARG A 192 -1.27 5.97 13.97
C ARG A 192 -2.34 7.05 13.99
N HIS A 193 -3.34 6.85 14.84
CA HIS A 193 -4.40 7.84 15.07
C HIS A 193 -4.75 7.90 16.55
N GLN A 194 -4.94 9.11 17.07
CA GLN A 194 -5.24 9.37 18.46
C GLN A 194 -6.67 9.85 18.61
N LEU A 195 -7.38 9.30 19.57
CA LEU A 195 -8.73 9.68 19.94
C LEU A 195 -8.67 10.31 21.32
N VAL A 196 -9.22 11.51 21.43
CA VAL A 196 -9.39 12.21 22.68
C VAL A 196 -10.88 12.29 22.94
N PHE A 197 -11.31 11.62 24.01
CA PHE A 197 -12.67 11.69 24.48
C PHE A 197 -12.73 12.58 25.71
N GLN A 198 -13.73 13.45 25.79
CA GLN A 198 -13.97 14.28 26.97
C GLN A 198 -15.46 14.30 27.32
N ALA A 199 -15.77 14.17 28.60
CA ALA A 199 -17.11 14.41 29.12
C ALA A 199 -17.52 15.88 28.91
N SER A 200 -18.78 16.11 28.50
CA SER A 200 -19.38 17.45 28.45
C SER A 200 -20.81 17.38 28.97
N PRO A 201 -21.00 17.45 30.31
CA PRO A 201 -22.34 17.43 30.89
C PRO A 201 -23.13 18.71 30.57
N THR A 202 -22.44 19.84 30.35
CA THR A 202 -23.05 21.12 29.99
C THR A 202 -22.47 21.69 28.70
N PRO A 203 -23.19 22.58 27.97
CA PRO A 203 -22.67 23.22 26.77
C PRO A 203 -21.39 24.03 26.98
N ALA A 204 -21.15 24.52 28.21
CA ALA A 204 -19.94 25.26 28.56
C ALA A 204 -18.68 24.35 28.60
N ASP A 205 -18.87 23.04 28.73
CA ASP A 205 -17.77 22.07 28.75
C ASP A 205 -17.30 21.68 27.33
N VAL A 206 -18.05 22.09 26.29
CA VAL A 206 -17.64 21.89 24.90
C VAL A 206 -16.42 22.79 24.62
N PRO A 207 -15.28 22.22 24.21
CA PRO A 207 -14.07 22.99 24.02
C PRO A 207 -14.25 24.01 22.88
N PRO A 208 -13.79 25.26 23.05
CA PRO A 208 -13.82 26.24 21.98
C PRO A 208 -12.90 25.80 20.82
N PRO A 209 -13.12 26.32 19.59
CA PRO A 209 -12.35 25.91 18.42
C PRO A 209 -10.82 26.00 18.59
N ASP A 210 -10.32 27.02 19.29
CA ASP A 210 -8.89 27.17 19.60
C ASP A 210 -8.35 26.02 20.46
N THR A 211 -9.10 25.62 21.49
CA THR A 211 -8.73 24.48 22.35
C THR A 211 -8.75 23.17 21.55
N ALA A 212 -9.80 22.95 20.76
CA ALA A 212 -9.88 21.77 19.90
C ALA A 212 -8.69 21.70 18.93
N GLN A 213 -8.30 22.85 18.38
CA GLN A 213 -7.17 22.94 17.47
C GLN A 213 -5.84 22.64 18.17
N ARG A 214 -5.57 23.23 19.34
CA ARG A 214 -4.34 22.95 20.10
C ARG A 214 -4.19 21.46 20.43
N ILE A 215 -5.29 20.78 20.75
CA ILE A 215 -5.30 19.33 20.96
C ILE A 215 -4.99 18.57 19.67
N ILE A 216 -5.65 18.91 18.56
CA ILE A 216 -5.48 18.19 17.30
C ILE A 216 -4.06 18.35 16.74
N TYR A 217 -3.47 19.54 16.88
CA TYR A 217 -2.09 19.79 16.47
C TYR A 217 -1.05 19.37 17.53
N ARG A 218 -1.49 18.96 18.73
CA ARG A 218 -0.64 18.65 19.89
C ARG A 218 0.32 19.78 20.25
N ALA A 219 -0.13 21.01 20.11
CA ALA A 219 0.68 22.19 20.34
C ALA A 219 -0.14 23.25 21.08
N ASP A 220 0.30 23.61 22.28
CA ASP A 220 -0.28 24.71 23.05
C ASP A 220 0.31 26.06 22.61
N LEU A 221 0.11 26.39 21.33
CA LEU A 221 0.56 27.62 20.71
C LEU A 221 -0.63 28.40 20.16
N PRO A 222 -0.57 29.75 20.15
CA PRO A 222 -1.64 30.56 19.60
C PRO A 222 -1.82 30.27 18.12
N VAL A 223 -3.06 30.00 17.75
CA VAL A 223 -3.45 29.58 16.42
C VAL A 223 -3.79 30.77 15.53
N ARG A 224 -3.45 30.69 14.23
CA ARG A 224 -4.01 31.58 13.21
C ARG A 224 -5.34 31.01 12.71
N PRO A 225 -6.49 31.66 12.99
CA PRO A 225 -7.82 31.11 12.68
C PRO A 225 -8.06 30.94 11.17
N GLU A 226 -7.38 31.74 10.33
CA GLU A 226 -7.50 31.71 8.87
C GLU A 226 -6.91 30.43 8.22
N LEU A 227 -6.07 29.68 8.94
CA LEU A 227 -5.35 28.51 8.44
C LEU A 227 -5.85 27.18 9.04
N GLY A 228 -6.94 27.22 9.82
CA GLY A 228 -7.53 26.01 10.40
C GLY A 228 -8.39 25.25 9.39
N SER A 229 -7.92 24.09 8.93
CA SER A 229 -8.71 23.16 8.10
C SER A 229 -9.05 21.88 8.89
N LEU A 230 -9.59 22.05 10.09
CA LEU A 230 -10.10 20.90 10.86
C LEU A 230 -11.40 20.41 10.22
N CYS A 231 -11.57 19.09 10.15
CA CYS A 231 -12.83 18.51 9.70
C CYS A 231 -13.79 18.42 10.90
N THR A 232 -14.99 18.98 10.76
CA THR A 232 -16.03 19.01 11.80
C THR A 232 -17.28 18.30 11.28
N PRO A 233 -17.54 17.03 11.63
CA PRO A 233 -18.64 16.27 11.06
C PRO A 233 -19.98 16.77 11.59
N ASP A 234 -20.92 17.07 10.70
CA ASP A 234 -22.21 17.68 11.07
C ASP A 234 -22.97 16.85 12.10
N GLU A 235 -23.06 15.53 11.92
CA GLU A 235 -23.83 14.64 12.80
C GLU A 235 -23.28 14.57 14.24
N LEU A 236 -21.97 14.76 14.40
CA LEU A 236 -21.34 14.83 15.72
C LEU A 236 -21.54 16.20 16.39
N ASN A 237 -21.70 17.26 15.61
CA ASN A 237 -21.85 18.63 16.12
C ASN A 237 -23.32 19.11 16.16
N ARG A 238 -24.30 18.20 16.00
CA ARG A 238 -25.74 18.55 15.99
C ARG A 238 -26.28 19.10 17.30
N ARG A 239 -25.70 18.75 18.46
CA ARG A 239 -26.21 19.14 19.78
C ARG A 239 -25.26 20.13 20.46
N PRO A 240 -25.78 21.08 21.26
CA PRO A 240 -24.95 22.09 21.92
C PRO A 240 -24.01 21.51 22.99
N THR A 241 -24.24 20.28 23.45
CA THR A 241 -23.40 19.57 24.43
C THR A 241 -22.44 18.57 23.78
N THR A 242 -22.38 18.51 22.46
CA THR A 242 -21.55 17.54 21.74
C THR A 242 -20.71 18.22 20.69
N SER A 243 -19.44 17.84 20.58
CA SER A 243 -18.60 18.28 19.48
C SER A 243 -17.69 17.16 18.99
N GLY A 244 -17.43 17.19 17.68
CA GLY A 244 -16.45 16.35 17.02
C GLY A 244 -15.57 17.20 16.12
N ALA A 245 -14.26 17.17 16.35
CA ALA A 245 -13.27 17.82 15.52
C ALA A 245 -12.15 16.82 15.17
N LEU A 246 -11.76 16.77 13.90
CA LEU A 246 -10.81 15.80 13.39
C LEU A 246 -9.68 16.49 12.64
N GLY A 247 -8.48 15.98 12.86
CA GLY A 247 -7.36 16.11 11.96
C GLY A 247 -6.86 14.75 11.49
N PRO A 248 -5.82 14.71 10.65
CA PRO A 248 -5.30 13.46 10.09
C PRO A 248 -4.81 12.46 11.16
N TYR A 249 -4.30 12.97 12.29
CA TYR A 249 -3.66 12.14 13.32
C TYR A 249 -4.38 12.12 14.66
N VAL A 250 -5.30 13.06 14.89
CA VAL A 250 -6.00 13.23 16.17
C VAL A 250 -7.46 13.57 15.90
N SER A 251 -8.37 12.88 16.59
CA SER A 251 -9.78 13.25 16.69
C SER A 251 -10.10 13.63 18.14
N LEU A 252 -10.89 14.67 18.31
CA LEU A 252 -11.45 15.10 19.59
C LEU A 252 -12.98 14.94 19.55
N LEU A 253 -13.51 14.13 20.45
CA LEU A 253 -14.94 13.89 20.62
C LEU A 253 -15.35 14.27 22.04
N THR A 254 -16.37 15.11 22.16
CA THR A 254 -16.84 15.62 23.45
C THR A 254 -18.34 15.39 23.66
N GLY A 255 -18.72 15.00 24.88
CA GLY A 255 -20.12 14.82 25.30
C GLY A 255 -20.88 13.70 24.60
N HIS A 256 -20.19 12.84 23.85
CA HIS A 256 -20.81 11.72 23.16
C HIS A 256 -21.08 10.54 24.11
N GLN A 257 -22.04 9.71 23.75
CA GLN A 257 -22.38 8.49 24.48
C GLN A 257 -21.31 7.43 24.22
N ASP A 258 -21.06 6.55 25.20
CA ASP A 258 -20.00 5.53 25.13
C ASP A 258 -20.04 4.70 23.84
N TYR A 259 -21.24 4.35 23.33
CA TYR A 259 -21.33 3.56 22.11
C TYR A 259 -20.91 4.31 20.85
N VAL A 260 -21.04 5.64 20.82
CA VAL A 260 -20.54 6.47 19.71
C VAL A 260 -19.03 6.57 19.79
N GLU A 261 -18.47 6.74 20.99
CA GLU A 261 -17.03 6.75 21.21
C GLU A 261 -16.38 5.41 20.85
N ASN A 262 -16.99 4.29 21.23
CA ASN A 262 -16.51 2.95 20.88
C ASN A 262 -16.63 2.68 19.37
N ALA A 263 -17.68 3.17 18.71
CA ALA A 263 -17.81 3.08 17.26
C ALA A 263 -16.77 3.96 16.53
N ALA A 264 -16.47 5.14 17.07
CA ALA A 264 -15.38 6.00 16.59
C ALA A 264 -14.02 5.33 16.80
N PHE A 265 -13.84 4.63 17.93
CA PHE A 265 -12.64 3.84 18.20
C PHE A 265 -12.44 2.73 17.17
N LEU A 266 -13.46 1.92 16.90
CA LEU A 266 -13.39 0.89 15.85
C LEU A 266 -13.15 1.50 14.46
N SER A 267 -13.74 2.66 14.17
CA SER A 267 -13.49 3.39 12.91
C SER A 267 -12.03 3.84 12.80
N ALA A 268 -11.41 4.31 13.88
CA ALA A 268 -10.00 4.65 13.89
C ALA A 268 -9.09 3.42 13.73
N VAL A 269 -9.45 2.29 14.33
CA VAL A 269 -8.76 1.01 14.09
C VAL A 269 -8.79 0.65 12.60
N GLN A 270 -9.97 0.72 11.98
CA GLN A 270 -10.14 0.43 10.55
C GLN A 270 -9.39 1.42 9.64
N ALA A 271 -9.43 2.72 9.96
CA ALA A 271 -8.75 3.76 9.20
C ALA A 271 -7.22 3.64 9.28
N VAL A 272 -6.67 3.35 10.47
CA VAL A 272 -5.22 3.12 10.65
C VAL A 272 -4.77 1.85 9.92
N ALA A 273 -5.60 0.79 9.94
CA ALA A 273 -5.32 -0.43 9.19
C ALA A 273 -5.26 -0.16 7.67
N SER A 274 -6.26 0.59 7.17
CA SER A 274 -6.37 1.01 5.78
C SER A 274 -5.18 1.89 5.37
N ALA A 275 -4.77 2.82 6.24
CA ALA A 275 -3.60 3.68 6.01
C ALA A 275 -2.30 2.87 5.86
N ALA A 276 -2.10 1.89 6.75
CA ALA A 276 -0.90 1.04 6.73
C ALA A 276 -0.85 0.18 5.46
N ARG A 277 -1.97 -0.44 5.09
CA ARG A 277 -2.10 -1.23 3.86
C ARG A 277 -1.90 -0.36 2.62
N LEU A 278 -2.49 0.83 2.58
CA LEU A 278 -2.30 1.79 1.48
C LEU A 278 -0.83 2.18 1.30
N ARG A 279 -0.10 2.43 2.39
CA ARG A 279 1.35 2.71 2.33
C ARG A 279 2.12 1.53 1.75
N GLU A 280 1.84 0.31 2.20
CA GLU A 280 2.48 -0.90 1.69
C GLU A 280 2.21 -1.09 0.19
N ILE A 281 0.94 -1.04 -0.22
CA ILE A 281 0.53 -1.15 -1.63
C ILE A 281 1.23 -0.09 -2.48
N ARG A 282 1.29 1.16 -2.00
CA ARG A 282 1.98 2.25 -2.70
C ARG A 282 3.47 1.95 -2.89
N VAL A 283 4.17 1.51 -1.85
CA VAL A 283 5.61 1.18 -1.92
C VAL A 283 5.85 0.02 -2.89
N LEU A 284 5.00 -1.01 -2.87
CA LEU A 284 5.09 -2.13 -3.79
C LEU A 284 4.79 -1.71 -5.23
N ALA A 285 3.76 -0.90 -5.46
CA ALA A 285 3.42 -0.35 -6.77
C ALA A 285 4.60 0.47 -7.35
N GLU A 286 5.19 1.37 -6.54
CA GLU A 286 6.36 2.13 -6.95
C GLU A 286 7.56 1.23 -7.28
N THR A 287 7.74 0.14 -6.54
CA THR A 287 8.80 -0.86 -6.80
C THR A 287 8.59 -1.56 -8.14
N TYR A 288 7.36 -1.98 -8.46
CA TYR A 288 7.05 -2.59 -9.75
C TYR A 288 7.17 -1.61 -10.92
N VAL A 289 6.78 -0.35 -10.73
CA VAL A 289 7.01 0.71 -11.72
C VAL A 289 8.50 0.92 -11.96
N ARG A 290 9.34 0.95 -10.91
CA ARG A 290 10.80 1.05 -11.05
C ARG A 290 11.35 -0.17 -11.79
N ARG A 291 10.93 -1.38 -11.42
CA ARG A 291 11.36 -2.63 -12.07
C ARG A 291 10.99 -2.67 -13.55
N PHE A 292 9.80 -2.17 -13.90
CA PHE A 292 9.37 -2.01 -15.29
C PHE A 292 10.28 -1.03 -16.05
N ARG A 293 10.65 0.09 -15.42
CA ARG A 293 11.50 1.14 -16.03
C ARG A 293 12.97 0.74 -16.17
N THR A 294 13.52 0.00 -15.22
CA THR A 294 14.95 -0.40 -15.21
C THR A 294 15.20 -1.73 -15.91
N ARG A 295 14.20 -2.28 -16.61
CA ARG A 295 14.36 -3.55 -17.33
C ARG A 295 15.40 -3.38 -18.47
N PRO A 296 16.23 -4.40 -18.74
CA PRO A 296 17.16 -4.37 -19.87
C PRO A 296 16.39 -4.45 -21.20
N ASP A 297 16.48 -3.39 -22.03
CA ASP A 297 15.69 -3.26 -23.26
C ASP A 297 16.29 -3.98 -24.48
N GLY A 298 17.56 -4.41 -24.44
CA GLY A 298 18.31 -4.87 -25.64
C GLY A 298 18.85 -6.30 -25.65
N ASP A 299 19.27 -6.85 -24.50
CA ASP A 299 20.04 -8.12 -24.45
C ASP A 299 19.32 -9.30 -23.79
N ALA A 300 18.17 -9.06 -23.14
CA ALA A 300 17.41 -10.14 -22.52
C ALA A 300 16.72 -11.01 -23.57
N ARG A 301 16.71 -12.33 -23.36
CA ARG A 301 15.97 -13.25 -24.23
C ARG A 301 14.47 -12.86 -24.20
N PRO A 302 13.75 -12.88 -25.34
CA PRO A 302 12.33 -12.51 -25.40
C PRO A 302 11.47 -13.20 -24.33
N HIS A 303 11.76 -14.47 -24.06
CA HIS A 303 11.11 -15.26 -23.03
C HIS A 303 11.31 -14.68 -21.61
N GLU A 304 12.52 -14.26 -21.25
CA GLU A 304 12.81 -13.68 -19.92
C GLU A 304 12.08 -12.35 -19.72
N ARG A 305 12.01 -11.54 -20.79
CA ARG A 305 11.24 -10.29 -20.80
C ARG A 305 9.75 -10.57 -20.62
N ARG A 306 9.20 -11.56 -21.32
CA ARG A 306 7.80 -11.99 -21.17
C ARG A 306 7.49 -12.41 -19.73
N THR A 307 8.29 -13.30 -19.14
CA THR A 307 8.08 -13.77 -17.75
C THR A 307 8.20 -12.63 -16.73
N LEU A 308 9.04 -11.63 -16.99
CA LEU A 308 9.09 -10.44 -16.15
C LEU A 308 7.81 -9.60 -16.27
N LEU A 309 7.30 -9.38 -17.48
CA LEU A 309 6.06 -8.63 -17.71
C LEU A 309 4.85 -9.37 -17.10
N GLU A 310 4.73 -10.68 -17.30
CA GLU A 310 3.68 -11.51 -16.70
C GLU A 310 3.69 -11.44 -15.16
N ARG A 311 4.87 -11.46 -14.54
CA ARG A 311 5.01 -11.26 -13.09
C ARG A 311 4.55 -9.88 -12.64
N ILE A 312 4.86 -8.83 -13.41
CA ILE A 312 4.41 -7.47 -13.10
C ILE A 312 2.89 -7.37 -13.23
N THR A 313 2.29 -7.93 -14.28
CA THR A 313 0.83 -7.95 -14.46
C THR A 313 0.14 -8.72 -13.34
N SER A 314 0.64 -9.91 -12.97
CA SER A 314 0.08 -10.68 -11.86
C SER A 314 0.17 -9.93 -10.54
N ALA A 315 1.30 -9.25 -10.28
CA ALA A 315 1.46 -8.45 -9.08
C ALA A 315 0.55 -7.22 -9.06
N GLN A 316 0.38 -6.53 -10.19
CA GLN A 316 -0.54 -5.40 -10.32
C GLN A 316 -1.99 -5.81 -10.04
N ALA A 317 -2.46 -6.93 -10.61
CA ALA A 317 -3.79 -7.45 -10.34
C ALA A 317 -4.01 -7.76 -8.84
N HIS A 318 -2.99 -8.34 -8.19
CA HIS A 318 -3.04 -8.60 -6.75
C HIS A 318 -3.10 -7.30 -5.93
N LEU A 319 -2.28 -6.29 -6.26
CA LEU A 319 -2.28 -5.00 -5.56
C LEU A 319 -3.59 -4.21 -5.73
N GLU A 320 -4.25 -4.30 -6.89
CA GLU A 320 -5.57 -3.68 -7.10
C GLU A 320 -6.64 -4.34 -6.25
N LEU A 321 -6.63 -5.68 -6.16
CA LEU A 321 -7.54 -6.42 -5.29
C LEU A 321 -7.33 -6.04 -3.82
N GLU A 322 -6.07 -6.01 -3.37
CA GLU A 322 -5.72 -5.60 -2.00
C GLU A 322 -6.12 -4.17 -1.70
N LEU A 323 -5.99 -3.25 -2.67
CA LEU A 323 -6.43 -1.86 -2.51
C LEU A 323 -7.94 -1.77 -2.33
N GLY A 324 -8.69 -2.48 -3.18
CA GLY A 324 -10.15 -2.54 -3.09
C GLY A 324 -10.61 -3.08 -1.74
N TYR A 325 -10.08 -4.23 -1.33
CA TYR A 325 -10.51 -4.91 -0.11
C TYR A 325 -10.03 -4.23 1.18
N SER A 326 -8.78 -3.75 1.23
CA SER A 326 -8.18 -3.22 2.46
C SER A 326 -8.40 -1.73 2.67
N VAL A 327 -8.81 -0.96 1.64
CA VAL A 327 -8.90 0.51 1.71
C VAL A 327 -10.23 1.05 1.19
N GLU A 328 -10.67 0.62 0.00
CA GLU A 328 -11.85 1.19 -0.66
C GLU A 328 -13.17 0.70 -0.05
N ILE A 329 -13.33 -0.62 0.13
CA ILE A 329 -14.53 -1.21 0.76
C ILE A 329 -14.70 -0.70 2.20
N PRO A 330 -13.64 -0.69 3.05
CA PRO A 330 -13.70 -0.15 4.40
C PRO A 330 -14.17 1.29 4.50
N ALA A 331 -14.04 2.12 3.45
CA ALA A 331 -14.40 3.53 3.50
C ALA A 331 -15.92 3.79 3.57
N ASP A 332 -16.74 2.83 3.17
CA ASP A 332 -18.21 2.95 3.19
C ASP A 332 -18.85 2.20 4.37
N LEU A 333 -18.64 2.74 5.57
CA LEU A 333 -19.25 2.21 6.80
C LEU A 333 -20.79 2.27 6.80
N ALA A 334 -21.39 3.17 6.00
CA ALA A 334 -22.84 3.42 6.00
C ALA A 334 -23.66 2.18 5.62
N THR A 335 -23.07 1.32 4.78
CA THR A 335 -23.69 0.06 4.33
C THR A 335 -23.77 -0.99 5.43
N LEU A 336 -22.89 -0.92 6.43
CA LEU A 336 -22.77 -1.91 7.50
C LEU A 336 -23.47 -1.46 8.79
N ILE A 337 -23.31 -0.19 9.17
CA ILE A 337 -23.76 0.33 10.45
C ILE A 337 -24.89 1.35 10.25
N PRO A 338 -26.13 1.05 10.70
CA PRO A 338 -27.28 1.91 10.48
C PRO A 338 -27.34 3.07 11.49
N SER A 339 -26.33 3.95 11.51
CA SER A 339 -26.31 5.11 12.40
C SER A 339 -25.48 6.27 11.86
N LEU A 340 -26.13 7.42 11.67
CA LEU A 340 -25.53 8.63 11.09
C LEU A 340 -24.29 9.15 11.85
N ARG A 341 -24.30 9.12 13.20
CA ARG A 341 -23.18 9.64 14.02
C ARG A 341 -21.84 8.93 13.76
N PRO A 342 -21.71 7.60 13.96
CA PRO A 342 -20.50 6.87 13.60
C PRO A 342 -20.15 6.93 12.12
N THR A 343 -21.14 6.87 11.22
CA THR A 343 -20.89 6.95 9.78
C THR A 343 -20.31 8.30 9.38
N SER A 344 -20.87 9.40 9.86
CA SER A 344 -20.36 10.75 9.61
C SER A 344 -18.95 10.96 10.17
N TYR A 345 -18.68 10.43 11.38
CA TYR A 345 -17.32 10.39 11.92
C TYR A 345 -16.36 9.63 11.01
N HIS A 346 -16.75 8.43 10.58
CA HIS A 346 -15.92 7.55 9.78
C HIS A 346 -15.57 8.16 8.42
N SER A 347 -16.55 8.70 7.69
CA SER A 347 -16.32 9.37 6.41
C SER A 347 -15.40 10.58 6.58
N ALA A 348 -15.64 11.40 7.60
CA ALA A 348 -14.79 12.56 7.92
C ALA A 348 -13.36 12.15 8.30
N LEU A 349 -13.18 11.02 9.00
CA LEU A 349 -11.87 10.50 9.35
C LEU A 349 -11.11 10.03 8.11
N TYR A 350 -11.76 9.29 7.20
CA TYR A 350 -11.16 8.85 5.94
C TYR A 350 -10.76 10.03 5.06
N GLU A 351 -11.58 11.08 5.03
CA GLU A 351 -11.27 12.34 4.35
C GLU A 351 -10.11 13.07 5.01
N ALA A 352 -10.13 13.27 6.33
CA ALA A 352 -9.06 13.97 7.06
C ALA A 352 -7.70 13.26 6.96
N MET A 353 -7.70 11.93 6.91
CA MET A 353 -6.50 11.13 6.66
C MET A 353 -6.07 11.11 5.18
N GLY A 354 -6.94 11.57 4.27
CA GLY A 354 -6.75 11.56 2.82
C GLY A 354 -6.70 10.17 2.20
N LEU A 355 -7.38 9.18 2.81
CA LEU A 355 -7.26 7.78 2.39
C LEU A 355 -7.88 7.52 1.02
N THR A 356 -9.06 8.10 0.76
CA THR A 356 -9.79 7.93 -0.49
C THR A 356 -9.04 8.54 -1.68
N GLU A 357 -8.57 9.78 -1.54
CA GLU A 357 -7.79 10.45 -2.59
C GLU A 357 -6.46 9.74 -2.87
N ARG A 358 -5.73 9.33 -1.81
CA ARG A 358 -4.47 8.60 -1.97
C ARG A 358 -4.68 7.21 -2.58
N ALA A 359 -5.77 6.51 -2.23
CA ALA A 359 -6.13 5.24 -2.86
C ALA A 359 -6.40 5.43 -4.36
N ALA A 360 -7.17 6.45 -4.73
CA ALA A 360 -7.42 6.78 -6.14
C ALA A 360 -6.13 7.07 -6.92
N ALA A 361 -5.18 7.80 -6.33
CA ALA A 361 -3.88 8.06 -6.96
C ALA A 361 -3.03 6.78 -7.15
N VAL A 362 -3.07 5.85 -6.19
CA VAL A 362 -2.39 4.55 -6.30
C VAL A 362 -3.06 3.68 -7.36
N SER A 363 -4.39 3.59 -7.36
CA SER A 363 -5.19 2.89 -8.37
C SER A 363 -4.87 3.38 -9.78
N GLN A 364 -4.82 4.70 -9.99
CA GLN A 364 -4.43 5.28 -11.27
C GLN A 364 -2.99 4.89 -11.69
N THR A 365 -2.08 4.79 -10.71
CA THR A 365 -0.70 4.36 -10.98
C THR A 365 -0.63 2.90 -11.42
N LEU A 366 -1.38 2.02 -10.76
CA LEU A 366 -1.50 0.60 -11.09
C LEU A 366 -2.12 0.41 -12.48
N GLN A 367 -3.19 1.14 -12.80
CA GLN A 367 -3.83 1.11 -14.11
C GLN A 367 -2.87 1.56 -15.23
N ARG A 368 -2.09 2.62 -15.01
CA ARG A 368 -1.06 3.07 -15.97
C ARG A 368 0.02 2.02 -16.17
N LEU A 369 0.47 1.36 -15.10
CA LEU A 369 1.43 0.26 -15.18
C LEU A 369 0.85 -0.94 -15.95
N GLY A 370 -0.41 -1.30 -15.70
CA GLY A 370 -1.12 -2.37 -16.40
C GLY A 370 -1.17 -2.11 -17.91
N ASN A 371 -1.59 -0.91 -18.31
CA ASN A 371 -1.65 -0.49 -19.72
C ASN A 371 -0.26 -0.54 -20.38
N ALA A 372 0.77 -0.03 -19.71
CA ALA A 372 2.14 -0.06 -20.23
C ALA A 372 2.69 -1.49 -20.37
N THR A 373 2.38 -2.36 -19.40
CA THR A 373 2.81 -3.76 -19.41
C THR A 373 2.10 -4.57 -20.50
N ALA A 374 0.80 -4.35 -20.71
CA ALA A 374 0.03 -5.00 -21.76
C ALA A 374 0.52 -4.60 -23.18
N ALA A 375 0.80 -3.32 -23.41
CA ALA A 375 1.37 -2.85 -24.66
C ALA A 375 2.73 -3.50 -24.95
N GLU A 376 3.56 -3.66 -23.92
CA GLU A 376 4.88 -4.28 -24.03
C GLU A 376 4.79 -5.79 -24.23
N LEU A 377 3.86 -6.46 -23.58
CA LEU A 377 3.62 -7.88 -23.78
C LEU A 377 3.21 -8.15 -25.24
N THR A 378 2.30 -7.33 -25.78
CA THR A 378 1.86 -7.40 -27.19
C THR A 378 3.04 -7.18 -28.15
N SER A 379 3.95 -6.26 -27.82
CA SER A 379 5.17 -6.00 -28.59
C SER A 379 6.12 -7.21 -28.59
N VAL A 380 6.31 -7.84 -27.43
CA VAL A 380 7.14 -9.05 -27.28
C VAL A 380 6.52 -10.21 -28.04
N GLU A 381 5.23 -10.47 -27.90
CA GLU A 381 4.51 -11.53 -28.63
C GLU A 381 4.63 -11.33 -30.14
N SER A 382 4.46 -10.10 -30.62
CA SER A 382 4.66 -9.76 -32.02
C SER A 382 6.10 -10.02 -32.49
N ALA A 383 7.10 -9.73 -31.65
CA ALA A 383 8.50 -9.99 -31.96
C ALA A 383 8.82 -11.49 -32.00
N GLU A 384 8.29 -12.27 -31.06
CA GLU A 384 8.40 -13.73 -31.01
C GLU A 384 7.75 -14.36 -32.24
N GLN A 385 6.55 -13.91 -32.61
CA GLN A 385 5.84 -14.42 -33.79
C GLN A 385 6.60 -14.13 -35.08
N ARG A 386 7.13 -12.91 -35.25
CA ARG A 386 8.01 -12.58 -36.39
C ARG A 386 9.30 -13.40 -36.40
N ALA A 387 9.83 -13.79 -35.25
CA ALA A 387 11.02 -14.64 -35.17
C ALA A 387 10.68 -16.10 -35.52
N ALA A 388 9.53 -16.61 -35.07
CA ALA A 388 9.01 -17.92 -35.42
C ALA A 388 8.70 -18.03 -36.92
N ASP A 389 8.02 -17.04 -37.48
CA ASP A 389 7.73 -16.97 -38.93
C ASP A 389 9.02 -16.96 -39.75
N ARG A 390 10.05 -16.22 -39.31
CA ARG A 390 11.37 -16.25 -39.97
C ARG A 390 12.02 -17.63 -39.92
N ARG A 391 11.95 -18.35 -38.80
CA ARG A 391 12.47 -19.73 -38.72
C ARG A 391 11.69 -20.66 -39.63
N ARG A 392 10.37 -20.51 -39.69
CA ARG A 392 9.50 -21.29 -40.58
C ARG A 392 9.84 -21.03 -42.05
N VAL A 393 9.92 -19.76 -42.46
CA VAL A 393 10.32 -19.38 -43.83
C VAL A 393 11.70 -19.94 -44.17
N ARG A 394 12.70 -19.79 -43.29
CA ARG A 394 14.04 -20.36 -43.50
C ARG A 394 14.00 -21.88 -43.66
N THR A 395 13.19 -22.57 -42.88
CA THR A 395 13.05 -24.03 -42.95
C THR A 395 12.36 -24.45 -44.24
N VAL A 396 11.27 -23.79 -44.62
CA VAL A 396 10.55 -24.05 -45.88
C VAL A 396 11.45 -23.78 -47.07
N VAL A 397 12.16 -22.64 -47.11
CA VAL A 397 13.11 -22.31 -48.18
C VAL A 397 14.23 -23.34 -48.28
N ALA A 398 14.82 -23.77 -47.16
CA ALA A 398 15.85 -24.79 -47.15
C ALA A 398 15.34 -26.15 -47.66
N VAL A 399 14.14 -26.58 -47.23
CA VAL A 399 13.52 -27.83 -47.69
C VAL A 399 13.20 -27.77 -49.18
N THR A 400 12.61 -26.67 -49.66
CA THR A 400 12.32 -26.49 -51.09
C THR A 400 13.60 -26.52 -51.92
N PHE A 401 14.68 -25.86 -51.47
CA PHE A 401 15.98 -25.89 -52.13
C PHE A 401 16.55 -27.31 -52.22
N VAL A 402 16.61 -28.04 -51.10
CA VAL A 402 17.11 -29.43 -51.05
C VAL A 402 16.27 -30.35 -51.94
N THR A 403 14.95 -30.21 -51.92
CA THR A 403 14.03 -31.03 -52.73
C THR A 403 14.22 -30.76 -54.21
N THR A 404 14.38 -29.49 -54.59
CA THR A 404 14.58 -29.08 -55.99
C THR A 404 15.90 -29.65 -56.54
N VAL A 405 16.99 -29.51 -55.77
CA VAL A 405 18.31 -30.06 -56.15
C VAL A 405 18.28 -31.58 -56.23
N THR A 406 17.61 -32.25 -55.29
CA THR A 406 17.50 -33.72 -55.29
C THR A 406 16.66 -34.22 -56.46
N ALA A 407 15.56 -33.53 -56.79
CA ALA A 407 14.69 -33.89 -57.91
C ALA A 407 15.41 -33.73 -59.26
N THR A 408 16.18 -32.65 -59.46
CA THR A 408 16.96 -32.47 -60.69
C THR A 408 18.08 -33.49 -60.82
N LEU A 409 18.78 -33.82 -59.73
CA LEU A 409 19.76 -34.92 -59.70
C LEU A 409 19.10 -36.28 -59.96
N GLY A 410 17.93 -36.54 -59.38
CA GLY A 410 17.17 -37.78 -59.60
C GLY A 410 16.73 -37.93 -61.06
N LEU A 411 16.24 -36.86 -61.68
CA LEU A 411 15.92 -36.82 -63.11
C LEU A 411 17.15 -37.10 -63.97
N LEU A 412 18.31 -36.55 -63.59
CA LEU A 412 19.59 -36.79 -64.26
C LEU A 412 19.97 -38.27 -64.20
N PHE A 413 19.94 -38.88 -63.02
CA PHE A 413 20.23 -40.32 -62.89
C PHE A 413 19.21 -41.18 -63.63
N ALA A 414 17.94 -40.77 -63.68
CA ALA A 414 16.90 -41.46 -64.45
C ALA A 414 17.14 -41.35 -65.98
N PHE A 415 17.56 -40.19 -66.50
CA PHE A 415 17.89 -40.00 -67.92
C PHE A 415 19.05 -40.90 -68.36
N PHE A 416 20.09 -41.03 -67.54
CA PHE A 416 21.21 -41.93 -67.82
C PHE A 416 20.91 -43.41 -67.53
N GLY A 417 19.89 -43.71 -66.72
CA GLY A 417 19.48 -45.09 -66.39
C GLY A 417 18.44 -45.69 -67.33
N ILE A 418 17.66 -44.84 -68.01
CA ILE A 418 16.75 -45.26 -69.08
C ILE A 418 17.58 -45.24 -70.37
N ASN A 419 17.83 -46.41 -70.97
CA ASN A 419 18.49 -46.57 -72.27
C ASN A 419 17.68 -45.87 -73.40
N ALA A 420 17.65 -44.54 -73.39
CA ALA A 420 17.08 -43.74 -74.46
C ALA A 420 17.96 -43.91 -75.71
N ALA A 421 17.36 -43.93 -76.90
CA ALA A 421 18.06 -44.14 -78.18
C ALA A 421 19.15 -43.10 -78.49
N GLU A 422 19.25 -42.05 -77.68
CA GLU A 422 20.23 -40.95 -77.73
C GLU A 422 21.46 -41.20 -76.82
N VAL A 423 21.47 -42.29 -76.04
CA VAL A 423 22.57 -42.71 -75.17
C VAL A 423 23.28 -43.90 -75.82
N ASP A 424 24.51 -43.69 -76.27
CA ASP A 424 25.31 -44.71 -76.97
C ASP A 424 25.99 -45.62 -75.93
N GLU A 425 25.55 -46.88 -75.82
CA GLU A 425 26.07 -47.87 -74.84
C GLU A 425 27.59 -48.08 -74.91
N ARG A 426 28.24 -47.66 -76.01
CA ARG A 426 29.68 -47.79 -76.22
C ARG A 426 30.49 -46.56 -75.78
N ARG A 427 29.85 -45.47 -75.34
CA ARG A 427 30.52 -44.23 -74.94
C ARG A 427 30.42 -44.03 -73.44
N SER A 428 31.52 -43.54 -72.86
CA SER A 428 31.56 -43.19 -71.44
C SER A 428 30.66 -41.99 -71.17
N MET A 429 29.99 -41.99 -70.02
CA MET A 429 29.17 -40.88 -69.53
C MET A 429 29.93 -39.54 -69.53
N PHE A 430 31.27 -39.57 -69.46
CA PHE A 430 32.13 -38.37 -69.44
C PHE A 430 32.59 -37.88 -70.82
N ASP A 431 32.00 -38.38 -71.92
CA ASP A 431 32.37 -37.97 -73.27
C ASP A 431 31.90 -36.53 -73.61
N VAL A 432 32.70 -35.81 -74.39
CA VAL A 432 32.49 -34.42 -74.82
C VAL A 432 31.23 -34.28 -75.67
N ALA A 433 30.71 -35.36 -76.25
CA ALA A 433 29.43 -35.36 -76.95
C ALA A 433 28.24 -34.94 -76.05
N TYR A 434 28.32 -35.17 -74.72
CA TYR A 434 27.28 -34.81 -73.75
C TYR A 434 27.44 -33.42 -73.15
N THR A 435 28.43 -32.63 -73.59
CA THR A 435 28.67 -31.24 -73.14
C THR A 435 27.43 -30.32 -73.17
N PRO A 436 26.57 -30.31 -74.21
CA PRO A 436 25.37 -29.46 -74.19
C PRO A 436 24.38 -29.84 -73.08
N VAL A 437 24.28 -31.13 -72.75
CA VAL A 437 23.44 -31.63 -71.64
C VAL A 437 24.02 -31.15 -70.30
N TYR A 438 25.33 -31.30 -70.10
CA TYR A 438 26.02 -30.77 -68.91
C TYR A 438 25.93 -29.25 -68.77
N GLY A 439 25.96 -28.52 -69.89
CA GLY A 439 25.77 -27.06 -69.91
C GLY A 439 24.37 -26.64 -69.47
N LEU A 440 23.33 -27.32 -69.96
CA LEU A 440 21.95 -27.08 -69.54
C LEU A 440 21.77 -27.34 -68.04
N ILE A 441 22.32 -28.46 -67.55
CA ILE A 441 22.27 -28.84 -66.13
C ILE A 441 22.96 -27.78 -65.26
N THR A 442 24.18 -27.40 -65.62
CA THR A 442 24.95 -26.38 -64.89
C THR A 442 24.17 -25.06 -64.87
N THR A 443 23.53 -24.69 -65.97
CA THR A 443 22.69 -23.49 -66.07
C THR A 443 21.50 -23.56 -65.12
N VAL A 444 20.79 -24.70 -65.04
CA VAL A 444 19.65 -24.88 -64.12
C VAL A 444 20.10 -24.83 -62.66
N ILE A 445 21.22 -25.47 -62.32
CA ILE A 445 21.78 -25.46 -60.96
C ILE A 445 22.21 -24.03 -60.56
N VAL A 446 22.92 -23.34 -61.44
CA VAL A 446 23.36 -21.94 -61.22
C VAL A 446 22.15 -21.03 -61.09
N LEU A 447 21.13 -21.17 -61.94
CA LEU A 447 19.89 -20.39 -61.86
C LEU A 447 19.18 -20.61 -60.52
N GLY A 448 19.10 -21.87 -60.05
CA GLY A 448 18.54 -22.19 -58.73
C GLY A 448 19.35 -21.57 -57.58
N PHE A 449 20.68 -21.59 -57.66
CA PHE A 449 21.55 -20.96 -56.66
C PHE A 449 21.43 -19.43 -56.68
N VAL A 450 21.34 -18.81 -57.85
CA VAL A 450 21.13 -17.37 -58.02
C VAL A 450 19.78 -16.97 -57.42
N LEU A 451 18.70 -17.70 -57.72
CA LEU A 451 17.38 -17.44 -57.15
C LEU A 451 17.42 -17.49 -55.61
N TYR A 452 18.08 -18.49 -55.05
CA TYR A 452 18.29 -18.64 -53.60
C TYR A 452 19.10 -17.47 -53.01
N ALA A 453 20.20 -17.08 -53.65
CA ALA A 453 21.04 -15.97 -53.21
C ALA A 453 20.31 -14.63 -53.24
N VAL A 454 19.47 -14.39 -54.26
CA VAL A 454 18.63 -13.20 -54.38
C VAL A 454 17.59 -13.15 -53.26
N LEU A 455 16.90 -14.25 -52.97
CA LEU A 455 15.95 -14.35 -51.83
C LEU A 455 16.64 -14.02 -50.50
N GLN A 456 17.83 -14.58 -50.26
CA GLN A 456 18.61 -14.29 -49.05
C GLN A 456 19.08 -12.83 -48.97
N ALA A 457 19.43 -12.22 -50.11
CA ALA A 457 19.86 -10.83 -50.16
C ALA A 457 18.69 -9.87 -49.91
N VAL A 458 17.51 -10.14 -50.49
CA VAL A 458 16.29 -9.36 -50.26
C VAL A 458 15.89 -9.42 -48.78
N ASP A 459 15.93 -10.60 -48.16
CA ASP A 459 15.68 -10.76 -46.72
C ASP A 459 16.67 -9.95 -45.87
N ARG A 460 17.96 -9.98 -46.20
CA ARG A 460 18.98 -9.18 -45.50
C ARG A 460 18.76 -7.67 -45.64
N VAL A 461 18.29 -7.20 -46.79
CA VAL A 461 18.00 -5.78 -47.03
C VAL A 461 16.72 -5.35 -46.29
N ALA A 462 15.68 -6.19 -46.28
CA ALA A 462 14.47 -5.96 -45.49
C ALA A 462 14.78 -5.89 -43.99
N LEU A 463 15.69 -6.73 -43.50
CA LEU A 463 16.18 -6.70 -42.11
C LEU A 463 16.85 -5.38 -41.72
N ARG A 464 17.61 -4.75 -42.64
CA ARG A 464 18.26 -3.46 -42.39
C ARG A 464 17.26 -2.29 -42.36
N ARG A 465 16.12 -2.41 -43.05
CA ARG A 465 15.07 -1.38 -43.07
C ARG A 465 14.09 -1.50 -41.91
N GLY A 466 13.91 -2.69 -41.33
CA GLY A 466 12.99 -2.95 -40.20
C GLY A 466 13.63 -2.93 -38.81
N ALA A 467 14.95 -2.83 -38.70
CA ALA A 467 15.63 -2.77 -37.41
C ALA A 467 15.61 -1.35 -36.83
N ALA A 468 14.80 -1.21 -35.77
CA ALA A 468 14.72 -0.14 -34.77
C ALA A 468 13.63 0.94 -34.98
N PRO A 469 12.37 0.66 -34.58
CA PRO A 469 11.68 1.66 -33.78
C PRO A 469 12.50 1.84 -32.49
N GLY A 470 13.13 3.00 -32.33
CA GLY A 470 13.73 3.38 -31.06
C GLY A 470 12.67 3.36 -29.94
N PRO A 471 13.09 3.18 -28.68
CA PRO A 471 12.18 3.04 -27.55
C PRO A 471 11.21 4.23 -27.46
N VAL A 472 9.90 3.93 -27.44
CA VAL A 472 8.80 4.91 -27.36
C VAL A 472 8.96 5.84 -26.14
N TRP A 473 9.67 5.37 -25.09
CA TRP A 473 9.97 6.12 -23.87
C TRP A 473 11.15 7.11 -23.98
N HIS A 474 12.24 6.77 -24.69
CA HIS A 474 13.26 7.79 -25.02
C HIS A 474 12.76 8.75 -26.10
N GLY A 475 11.80 8.31 -26.91
CA GLY A 475 11.04 9.16 -27.83
C GLY A 475 10.28 10.27 -27.09
N THR A 476 9.67 10.02 -25.94
CA THR A 476 8.91 11.05 -25.20
C THR A 476 9.80 12.10 -24.55
N HIS A 477 10.98 11.75 -24.02
CA HIS A 477 11.94 12.78 -23.57
C HIS A 477 12.55 13.56 -24.73
N ARG A 478 12.78 12.94 -25.90
CA ARG A 478 13.21 13.65 -27.11
C ARG A 478 12.12 14.51 -27.73
N LEU A 479 10.86 14.05 -27.71
CA LEU A 479 9.67 14.77 -28.18
C LEU A 479 9.36 15.94 -27.25
N LEU A 480 9.41 15.76 -25.93
CA LEU A 480 9.29 16.85 -24.97
C LEU A 480 10.48 17.81 -25.09
N ALA A 481 11.71 17.33 -25.29
CA ALA A 481 12.85 18.21 -25.54
C ALA A 481 12.78 18.94 -26.89
N SER A 482 12.17 18.36 -27.93
CA SER A 482 12.00 19.00 -29.24
C SER A 482 10.80 19.94 -29.31
N GLU A 483 9.73 19.65 -28.57
CA GLU A 483 8.48 20.45 -28.54
C GLU A 483 8.52 21.55 -27.45
N LEU A 484 9.12 21.30 -26.27
CA LEU A 484 9.31 22.33 -25.24
C LEU A 484 10.63 23.09 -25.37
N GLY A 485 11.63 22.52 -26.04
CA GLY A 485 12.93 23.17 -26.27
C GLY A 485 12.88 24.35 -27.25
N THR A 486 11.83 24.47 -28.06
CA THR A 486 11.61 25.60 -28.98
C THR A 486 10.71 26.68 -28.38
N ALA A 487 9.88 26.38 -27.39
CA ALA A 487 8.94 27.34 -26.80
C ALA A 487 9.51 28.15 -25.62
N LEU A 488 10.59 27.68 -24.97
CA LEU A 488 11.13 28.29 -23.74
C LEU A 488 12.43 29.09 -23.93
N LEU A 489 13.03 29.11 -25.12
CA LEU A 489 14.34 29.76 -25.36
C LEU A 489 14.30 31.08 -26.15
N ASP A 490 13.13 31.53 -26.64
CA ASP A 490 12.99 32.81 -27.37
C ASP A 490 12.20 33.90 -26.61
N GLY A 491 12.03 33.74 -25.29
CA GLY A 491 11.54 34.83 -24.45
C GLY A 491 12.70 35.77 -24.06
N PRO A 492 12.59 37.11 -24.21
CA PRO A 492 13.67 38.02 -23.85
C PRO A 492 14.02 37.88 -22.36
N LEU A 493 15.32 37.67 -22.09
CA LEU A 493 15.89 37.52 -20.75
C LEU A 493 15.55 38.74 -19.89
N VAL A 494 14.68 38.56 -18.91
CA VAL A 494 14.55 39.50 -17.78
C VAL A 494 15.75 39.27 -16.85
N PRO A 495 16.58 40.28 -16.56
CA PRO A 495 17.72 40.09 -15.67
C PRO A 495 17.24 39.85 -14.23
N VAL A 496 17.60 38.69 -13.69
CA VAL A 496 17.41 38.33 -12.29
C VAL A 496 18.36 39.18 -11.42
N PRO A 497 17.89 39.85 -10.34
CA PRO A 497 18.77 40.60 -9.45
C PRO A 497 19.66 39.63 -8.68
N GLN A 498 20.98 39.86 -8.69
CA GLN A 498 21.92 39.05 -7.94
C GLN A 498 21.73 39.21 -6.42
N PRO A 499 21.88 38.12 -5.64
CA PRO A 499 21.85 38.18 -4.18
C PRO A 499 23.08 38.91 -3.65
N ARG A 500 22.86 39.92 -2.80
CA ARG A 500 23.93 40.62 -2.08
C ARG A 500 24.63 39.63 -1.15
N THR A 501 25.88 39.30 -1.47
CA THR A 501 26.80 38.63 -0.55
C THR A 501 27.06 39.52 0.65
N SER A 502 26.61 39.10 1.83
CA SER A 502 27.00 39.67 3.12
C SER A 502 28.49 39.41 3.35
N VAL A 503 29.31 40.45 3.19
CA VAL A 503 30.69 40.45 3.66
C VAL A 503 30.68 40.57 5.17
N VAL A 504 31.11 39.50 5.85
CA VAL A 504 31.49 39.52 7.27
C VAL A 504 32.82 40.28 7.36
N GLY A 505 32.79 41.49 7.89
CA GLY A 505 33.99 42.23 8.30
C GLY A 505 34.43 41.84 9.71
N PRO A 506 35.73 41.93 10.04
CA PRO A 506 36.24 41.52 11.35
C PRO A 506 35.91 42.54 12.44
N ALA A 507 35.84 42.03 13.67
CA ALA A 507 35.54 42.74 14.89
C ALA A 507 36.47 43.95 15.15
N ALA A 508 35.86 45.07 15.55
CA ALA A 508 36.54 46.17 16.23
C ALA A 508 35.74 46.52 17.49
N ASP A 509 36.44 46.49 18.62
CA ASP A 509 35.96 46.70 19.99
C ASP A 509 35.66 48.18 20.31
N PRO A 510 35.05 48.49 21.47
CA PRO A 510 34.15 49.62 21.67
C PRO A 510 34.85 50.88 22.22
N ALA A 511 34.47 52.06 21.71
CA ALA A 511 34.59 53.31 22.46
C ALA A 511 33.76 54.43 21.79
N ALA A 512 33.12 55.24 22.65
CA ALA A 512 32.53 56.56 22.39
C ALA A 512 31.14 56.62 21.72
N GLY A 513 30.11 56.83 22.55
CA GLY A 513 29.01 57.74 22.18
C GLY A 513 29.42 59.20 22.42
N PRO A 514 28.49 60.18 22.47
CA PRO A 514 27.08 60.17 22.06
C PRO A 514 26.72 61.38 21.13
N ALA A 515 25.46 61.49 20.69
CA ALA A 515 24.64 62.72 20.71
C ALA A 515 23.65 62.86 19.53
N GLY A 516 22.43 63.33 19.85
CA GLY A 516 21.53 64.08 18.98
C GLY A 516 20.39 63.26 18.35
N SER A 517 19.26 63.02 19.02
CA SER A 517 18.05 63.87 19.03
C SER A 517 17.61 64.41 17.66
N VAL A 518 16.42 64.02 17.20
CA VAL A 518 15.20 64.87 17.03
C VAL A 518 14.18 64.13 16.15
N THR A 519 13.00 63.86 16.73
CA THR A 519 11.68 63.56 16.14
C THR A 519 10.90 64.85 15.84
N PRO A 520 9.69 64.82 15.24
CA PRO A 520 9.23 64.37 13.91
C PRO A 520 8.60 65.62 13.20
N PRO A 521 7.54 65.62 12.35
CA PRO A 521 6.37 64.72 12.21
C PRO A 521 6.49 63.59 11.18
#